data_AF-A0A258S1G1-F1
#
_entry.id   AF-A0A258S1G1-F1
#
_cell.length_a   1.000
_cell.length_b   1.000
_cell.length_c   1.000
_cell.angle_alpha   90.00
_cell.angle_beta   90.00
_cell.angle_gamma   90.00
#
_symmetry.space_group_name_H-M   'P 1'
#
loop_
_entity.id
_entity.type
_entity.pdbx_description
1 polymer ?
#
loop_
_entity_poly.entity_id
_entity_poly.type
_entity_poly.pdbx_seq_one_letter_code
_entity_poly.pdbx_strand_id
1 'polypeptide(L)'
;MHVYSLRLIEGDFSPHLGEARLNLRRYRDLEPKEYRRVYSAVGEKLGWGGRLALDDPEIREIIAAPDVHFLLAFRGEIVAGFVELELAHPDYAVVRYLGLSEDQQGQNLGHELVTLAASYCFATGKREIRLTTRSTDHERALRTYRKTGFELEGVDVENNGTGNCRNGGDSLRLDQDRSRMHLACNSRYDIRFARDLAGEELPALLEAIDGQMVLMVTTPTVDLLHSQRLERALLAAGVRLRKLVLAIGEPTKSIEAVVEICQAARAFKLDRLGVLVSVGGGVCMDAAAFAASMIRRGIRHIRIPTTLIGQVDAGVGLKGGVNLDDAKSFLGCF
;
A
#
# COMPACT_ATOMS: atom_id res chain seq x y z
N MET A 1 2.49 -34.20 0.26
CA MET A 1 1.95 -32.85 0.55
C MET A 1 2.69 -31.88 -0.35
N HIS A 2 2.02 -30.95 -1.05
CA HIS A 2 2.72 -29.96 -1.86
C HIS A 2 3.08 -28.75 -0.99
N VAL A 3 4.30 -28.27 -1.14
CA VAL A 3 4.83 -27.09 -0.49
C VAL A 3 5.05 -26.05 -1.58
N TYR A 4 4.40 -24.90 -1.44
CA TYR A 4 4.49 -23.80 -2.39
C TYR A 4 5.44 -22.74 -1.82
N SER A 5 6.47 -22.40 -2.58
CA SER A 5 7.40 -21.32 -2.27
C SER A 5 6.98 -20.05 -3.02
N LEU A 6 6.74 -18.99 -2.26
CA LEU A 6 6.21 -17.72 -2.74
C LEU A 6 7.20 -16.61 -2.43
N ARG A 7 7.30 -15.65 -3.35
CA ARG A 7 8.17 -14.48 -3.24
C ARG A 7 7.37 -13.21 -3.51
N LEU A 8 7.66 -12.17 -2.74
CA LEU A 8 7.13 -10.83 -2.95
C LEU A 8 8.30 -9.85 -2.94
N ILE A 9 8.50 -9.14 -4.05
CA ILE A 9 9.50 -8.08 -4.15
C ILE A 9 8.87 -6.76 -3.71
N GLU A 10 9.66 -5.90 -3.08
CA GLU A 10 9.22 -4.56 -2.69
C GLU A 10 8.67 -3.76 -3.88
N GLY A 11 9.22 -4.01 -5.08
CA GLY A 11 8.83 -3.44 -6.36
C GLY A 11 7.54 -3.99 -6.97
N ASP A 12 6.94 -5.04 -6.39
CA ASP A 12 5.64 -5.60 -6.80
C ASP A 12 4.56 -5.42 -5.73
N PHE A 13 4.96 -5.20 -4.47
CA PHE A 13 4.03 -4.98 -3.36
C PHE A 13 3.24 -3.67 -3.46
N SER A 14 1.91 -3.74 -3.45
CA SER A 14 1.04 -2.57 -3.33
C SER A 14 0.15 -2.67 -2.08
N PRO A 15 0.39 -1.85 -1.03
CA PRO A 15 -0.36 -1.92 0.21
C PRO A 15 -1.73 -1.22 0.09
N HIS A 16 -2.60 -1.71 -0.76
CA HIS A 16 -3.98 -1.21 -0.85
C HIS A 16 -4.86 -1.86 0.21
N LEU A 17 -4.96 -1.20 1.36
CA LEU A 17 -5.99 -1.46 2.35
C LEU A 17 -6.95 -0.27 2.37
N GLY A 18 -8.25 -0.55 2.41
CA GLY A 18 -9.24 0.46 2.73
C GLY A 18 -9.15 0.85 4.21
N GLU A 19 -10.28 0.92 4.90
CA GLU A 19 -10.26 1.10 6.35
C GLU A 19 -9.81 -0.21 7.02
N ALA A 20 -8.58 -0.23 7.55
CA ALA A 20 -8.02 -1.41 8.20
C ALA A 20 -8.81 -1.74 9.48
N ARG A 21 -9.36 -2.95 9.52
CA ARG A 21 -10.04 -3.60 10.65
C ARG A 21 -9.06 -4.30 11.59
N LEU A 22 -7.85 -4.58 11.14
CA LEU A 22 -6.77 -5.19 11.90
C LEU A 22 -5.71 -4.15 12.27
N ASN A 23 -5.24 -4.23 13.50
CA ASN A 23 -4.06 -3.51 13.97
C ASN A 23 -2.95 -4.50 14.27
N LEU A 24 -1.79 -4.35 13.64
CA LEU A 24 -0.64 -5.22 13.86
C LEU A 24 0.28 -4.62 14.93
N ARG A 25 0.62 -5.40 15.95
CA ARG A 25 1.53 -4.98 17.03
C ARG A 25 2.67 -5.98 17.19
N ARG A 26 3.90 -5.48 17.28
CA ARG A 26 5.06 -6.32 17.65
C ARG A 26 4.99 -6.64 19.13
N TYR A 27 5.06 -7.92 19.45
CA TYR A 27 5.19 -8.41 20.81
C TYR A 27 6.67 -8.69 21.10
N ARG A 28 7.21 -8.11 22.19
CA ARG A 28 8.64 -8.23 22.55
C ARG A 28 8.86 -9.09 23.79
N ASP A 29 7.92 -9.09 24.72
CA ASP A 29 8.05 -9.75 26.02
C ASP A 29 7.14 -10.98 26.11
N LEU A 30 7.20 -11.84 25.09
CA LEU A 30 6.36 -13.04 25.03
C LEU A 30 6.91 -14.07 26.01
N GLU A 31 6.10 -14.53 26.96
CA GLU A 31 6.50 -15.64 27.84
C GLU A 31 6.18 -16.99 27.19
N PRO A 32 6.89 -18.09 27.49
CA PRO A 32 6.62 -19.40 26.88
C PRO A 32 5.18 -19.89 27.00
N LYS A 33 4.49 -19.52 28.08
CA LYS A 33 3.07 -19.80 28.27
C LYS A 33 2.18 -19.03 27.27
N GLU A 34 2.50 -17.76 27.02
CA GLU A 34 1.77 -16.92 26.07
C GLU A 34 2.08 -17.32 24.62
N TYR A 35 3.34 -17.64 24.33
CA TYR A 35 3.78 -18.22 23.06
C TYR A 35 2.90 -19.41 22.68
N ARG A 36 2.81 -20.43 23.56
CA ARG A 36 1.97 -21.60 23.31
C ARG A 36 0.50 -21.24 23.17
N ARG A 37 -0.01 -20.33 24.00
CA ARG A 37 -1.42 -19.89 23.92
C ARG A 37 -1.75 -19.31 22.54
N VAL A 38 -0.90 -18.44 22.00
CA VAL A 38 -1.11 -17.82 20.67
C VAL A 38 -0.96 -18.86 19.57
N TYR A 39 0.06 -19.70 19.65
CA TYR A 39 0.29 -20.79 18.69
C TYR A 39 -0.85 -21.81 18.67
N SER A 40 -1.46 -22.12 19.82
CA SER A 40 -2.65 -22.97 19.89
C SER A 40 -3.87 -22.26 19.31
N ALA A 41 -4.12 -21.00 19.69
CA ALA A 41 -5.30 -20.25 19.25
C ALA A 41 -5.36 -20.01 17.74
N VAL A 42 -4.20 -19.90 17.07
CA VAL A 42 -4.12 -19.62 15.62
C VAL A 42 -3.67 -20.84 14.82
N GLY A 43 -2.70 -21.60 15.35
CA GLY A 43 -1.90 -22.55 14.59
C GLY A 43 -2.26 -24.03 14.73
N GLU A 44 -3.07 -24.39 15.72
CA GLU A 44 -3.36 -25.80 16.04
C GLU A 44 -3.95 -26.55 14.84
N LYS A 45 -4.90 -25.93 14.13
CA LYS A 45 -5.50 -26.48 12.91
C LYS A 45 -4.70 -26.21 11.62
N LEU A 46 -3.68 -25.35 11.69
CA LEU A 46 -2.77 -25.00 10.58
C LEU A 46 -1.49 -25.87 10.57
N GLY A 47 -1.42 -26.89 11.43
CA GLY A 47 -0.30 -27.83 11.46
C GLY A 47 0.97 -27.25 12.09
N TRP A 48 0.87 -26.24 12.96
CA TRP A 48 2.02 -25.63 13.66
C TRP A 48 2.53 -26.46 14.84
N GLY A 49 2.26 -27.78 14.83
CA GLY A 49 2.59 -28.71 15.92
C GLY A 49 4.07 -28.72 16.29
N GLY A 50 4.97 -28.41 15.35
CA GLY A 50 6.41 -28.30 15.61
C GLY A 50 6.76 -27.21 16.63
N ARG A 51 6.10 -26.05 16.59
CA ARG A 51 6.31 -24.97 17.59
C ARG A 51 5.64 -25.27 18.93
N LEU A 52 4.53 -26.00 18.91
CA LEU A 52 3.81 -26.41 20.13
C LEU A 52 4.55 -27.50 20.91
N ALA A 53 5.39 -28.29 20.23
CA ALA A 53 6.17 -29.38 20.84
C ALA A 53 7.47 -28.92 21.53
N LEU A 54 7.87 -27.66 21.36
CA LEU A 54 9.10 -27.12 21.93
C LEU A 54 9.01 -26.96 23.45
N ASP A 55 10.13 -27.19 24.12
CA ASP A 55 10.26 -26.95 25.56
C ASP A 55 10.45 -25.45 25.88
N ASP A 56 10.36 -25.09 27.16
CA ASP A 56 10.47 -23.70 27.60
C ASP A 56 11.82 -23.06 27.24
N PRO A 57 12.98 -23.72 27.47
CA PRO A 57 14.28 -23.23 26.99
C PRO A 57 14.33 -22.94 25.49
N GLU A 58 13.87 -23.85 24.64
CA GLU A 58 13.86 -23.69 23.19
C GLU A 58 12.98 -22.51 22.77
N ILE A 59 11.79 -22.37 23.38
CA ILE A 59 10.90 -21.24 23.14
C ILE A 59 11.57 -19.92 23.54
N ARG A 60 12.23 -19.87 24.70
CA ARG A 60 12.96 -18.67 25.15
C ARG A 60 14.10 -18.30 24.20
N GLU A 61 14.81 -19.28 23.64
CA GLU A 61 15.87 -19.03 22.65
C GLU A 61 15.33 -18.35 21.40
N ILE A 62 14.18 -18.81 20.89
CA ILE A 62 13.52 -18.20 19.73
C ILE A 62 13.00 -16.79 20.07
N ILE A 63 12.38 -16.60 21.23
CA ILE A 63 11.84 -15.31 21.66
C ILE A 63 12.96 -14.28 21.86
N ALA A 64 14.12 -14.72 22.37
CA ALA A 64 15.27 -13.87 22.58
C ALA A 64 16.03 -13.54 21.28
N ALA A 65 15.76 -14.23 20.17
CA ALA A 65 16.43 -13.98 18.90
C ALA A 65 16.05 -12.59 18.36
N PRO A 66 17.00 -11.66 18.17
CA PRO A 66 16.70 -10.26 17.85
C PRO A 66 16.03 -10.10 16.48
N ASP A 67 16.37 -11.00 15.56
CA ASP A 67 15.89 -11.00 14.18
C ASP A 67 14.58 -11.77 14.01
N VAL A 68 14.06 -12.39 15.09
CA VAL A 68 12.76 -13.06 15.09
C VAL A 68 11.73 -12.10 15.64
N HIS A 69 10.73 -11.78 14.82
CA HIS A 69 9.68 -10.83 15.20
C HIS A 69 8.33 -11.54 15.29
N PHE A 70 7.70 -11.37 16.45
CA PHE A 70 6.34 -11.85 16.73
C PHE A 70 5.35 -10.70 16.57
N LEU A 71 4.38 -10.83 15.68
CA LEU A 71 3.35 -9.83 15.44
C LEU A 71 1.98 -10.42 15.77
N LEU A 72 1.22 -9.74 16.62
CA LEU A 72 -0.17 -10.06 16.89
C LEU A 72 -1.07 -9.10 16.12
N ALA A 73 -2.05 -9.65 15.42
CA ALA A 73 -3.09 -8.89 14.77
C ALA A 73 -4.29 -8.78 15.71
N PHE A 74 -4.76 -7.56 15.94
CA PHE A 74 -5.89 -7.26 16.80
C PHE A 74 -7.06 -6.70 16.02
N ARG A 75 -8.27 -7.13 16.36
CA ARG A 75 -9.52 -6.52 15.92
C ARG A 75 -10.24 -5.96 17.14
N GLY A 76 -10.10 -4.66 17.37
CA GLY A 76 -10.40 -4.09 18.70
C GLY A 76 -9.46 -4.68 19.74
N GLU A 77 -10.02 -5.27 20.80
CA GLU A 77 -9.26 -5.88 21.90
C GLU A 77 -9.01 -7.39 21.72
N ILE A 78 -9.52 -8.00 20.64
CA ILE A 78 -9.43 -9.45 20.41
C ILE A 78 -8.22 -9.74 19.53
N VAL A 79 -7.41 -10.74 19.92
CA VAL A 79 -6.35 -11.31 19.08
C VAL A 79 -7.00 -12.06 17.92
N ALA A 80 -6.87 -11.51 16.72
CA ALA A 80 -7.47 -12.01 15.49
C ALA A 80 -6.50 -12.83 14.62
N GLY A 81 -5.20 -12.71 14.86
CA GLY A 81 -4.19 -13.42 14.09
C GLY A 81 -2.78 -13.23 14.64
N PHE A 82 -1.85 -13.94 14.00
CA PHE A 82 -0.47 -14.01 14.43
C PHE A 82 0.47 -14.17 13.22
N VAL A 83 1.65 -13.57 13.33
CA VAL A 83 2.72 -13.68 12.35
C VAL A 83 4.06 -13.84 13.07
N GLU A 84 4.84 -14.84 12.67
CA GLU A 84 6.25 -15.00 13.04
C GLU A 84 7.12 -14.73 11.81
N LEU A 85 8.05 -13.80 11.95
CA LEU A 85 8.97 -13.37 10.91
C LEU A 85 10.42 -13.62 11.32
N GLU A 86 11.27 -13.94 10.35
CA GLU A 86 12.72 -13.99 10.50
C GLU A 86 13.37 -12.96 9.58
N LEU A 87 14.19 -12.09 10.15
CA LEU A 87 14.77 -10.91 9.49
C LEU A 87 16.29 -10.93 9.46
N ALA A 88 16.91 -12.09 9.72
CA ALA A 88 18.37 -12.22 9.84
C ALA A 88 19.10 -11.89 8.52
N HIS A 89 18.50 -12.21 7.36
CA HIS A 89 19.12 -11.92 6.07
C HIS A 89 19.04 -10.42 5.74
N PRO A 90 20.11 -9.75 5.27
CA PRO A 90 20.09 -8.31 4.99
C PRO A 90 19.02 -7.91 3.98
N ASP A 91 18.88 -8.67 2.88
CA ASP A 91 18.02 -8.30 1.76
C ASP A 91 16.58 -8.81 1.83
N TYR A 92 16.29 -9.88 2.57
CA TYR A 92 14.96 -10.50 2.55
C TYR A 92 14.45 -10.90 3.94
N ALA A 93 13.13 -10.86 4.10
CA ALA A 93 12.42 -11.43 5.24
C ALA A 93 11.90 -12.83 4.91
N VAL A 94 11.79 -13.69 5.92
CA VAL A 94 11.09 -14.97 5.81
C VAL A 94 9.87 -14.94 6.71
N VAL A 95 8.68 -15.17 6.14
CA VAL A 95 7.45 -15.41 6.91
C VAL A 95 7.43 -16.88 7.30
N ARG A 96 7.68 -17.17 8.58
CA ARG A 96 7.72 -18.54 9.11
C ARG A 96 6.33 -19.06 9.41
N TYR A 97 5.52 -18.23 10.07
CA TYR A 97 4.14 -18.55 10.42
C TYR A 97 3.25 -17.33 10.19
N LEU A 98 2.08 -17.54 9.62
CA LEU A 98 1.08 -16.49 9.40
C LEU A 98 -0.31 -17.12 9.42
N GLY A 99 -1.21 -16.60 10.25
CA GLY A 99 -2.56 -17.13 10.33
C GLY A 99 -3.53 -16.22 11.06
N LEU A 100 -4.82 -16.45 10.81
CA LEU A 100 -5.92 -15.87 11.58
C LEU A 100 -6.46 -16.91 12.54
N SER A 101 -6.93 -16.46 13.71
CA SER A 101 -7.68 -17.31 14.63
C SER A 101 -8.93 -17.86 13.95
N GLU A 102 -9.36 -19.05 14.35
CA GLU A 102 -10.43 -19.79 13.68
C GLU A 102 -11.72 -18.98 13.52
N ASP A 103 -12.10 -18.24 14.56
CA ASP A 103 -13.29 -17.39 14.61
C ASP A 103 -13.24 -16.18 13.66
N GLN A 104 -12.03 -15.79 13.20
CA GLN A 104 -11.81 -14.66 12.28
C GLN A 104 -11.62 -15.10 10.83
N GLN A 105 -11.51 -16.41 10.56
CA GLN A 105 -11.38 -16.94 9.20
C GLN A 105 -12.68 -16.75 8.39
N GLY A 106 -12.55 -16.62 7.07
CA GLY A 106 -13.70 -16.41 6.17
C GLY A 106 -14.28 -14.98 6.13
N GLN A 107 -13.77 -14.05 6.95
CA GLN A 107 -14.27 -12.67 7.03
C GLN A 107 -13.50 -11.66 6.14
N ASN A 108 -12.81 -12.17 5.10
CA ASN A 108 -11.92 -11.38 4.23
C ASN A 108 -10.81 -10.62 4.97
N LEU A 109 -10.37 -11.11 6.13
CA LEU A 109 -9.27 -10.52 6.92
C LEU A 109 -7.88 -11.01 6.51
N GLY A 110 -7.79 -12.09 5.72
CA GLY A 110 -6.51 -12.70 5.33
C GLY A 110 -5.66 -11.77 4.47
N HIS A 111 -6.25 -11.11 3.48
CA HIS A 111 -5.53 -10.12 2.65
C HIS A 111 -4.99 -8.97 3.49
N GLU A 112 -5.77 -8.53 4.46
CA GLU A 112 -5.37 -7.48 5.37
C GLU A 112 -4.21 -7.90 6.26
N LEU A 113 -4.24 -9.11 6.84
CA LEU A 113 -3.15 -9.66 7.63
C LEU A 113 -1.86 -9.78 6.81
N VAL A 114 -1.93 -10.35 5.60
CA VAL A 114 -0.76 -10.53 4.71
C VAL A 114 -0.19 -9.18 4.30
N THR A 115 -1.04 -8.21 3.93
CA THR A 115 -0.59 -6.88 3.54
C THR A 115 0.05 -6.14 4.72
N LEU A 116 -0.51 -6.21 5.93
CA LEU A 116 0.09 -5.61 7.12
C LEU A 116 1.44 -6.26 7.47
N ALA A 117 1.54 -7.59 7.37
CA ALA A 117 2.80 -8.32 7.60
C ALA A 117 3.86 -7.96 6.55
N ALA A 118 3.47 -7.84 5.28
CA ALA A 118 4.37 -7.44 4.20
C ALA A 118 4.86 -5.99 4.37
N SER A 119 3.95 -5.05 4.68
CA SER A 119 4.31 -3.66 5.01
C SER A 119 5.30 -3.61 6.17
N TYR A 120 5.11 -4.46 7.19
CA TYR A 120 6.04 -4.55 8.31
C TYR A 120 7.44 -5.01 7.86
N CYS A 121 7.53 -6.07 7.05
CA CYS A 121 8.82 -6.58 6.56
C CYS A 121 9.58 -5.53 5.75
N PHE A 122 8.93 -4.87 4.78
CA PHE A 122 9.56 -3.83 3.96
C PHE A 122 9.96 -2.61 4.79
N ALA A 123 9.18 -2.24 5.81
CA ALA A 123 9.56 -1.18 6.75
C ALA A 123 10.83 -1.47 7.58
N THR A 124 11.27 -2.74 7.64
CA THR A 124 12.58 -3.11 8.24
C THR A 124 13.75 -3.01 7.26
N GLY A 125 13.52 -2.52 6.03
CA GLY A 125 14.55 -2.32 5.00
C GLY A 125 14.83 -3.54 4.13
N LYS A 126 14.01 -4.59 4.22
CA LYS A 126 14.10 -5.74 3.32
C LYS A 126 13.60 -5.36 1.93
N ARG A 127 14.16 -5.96 0.89
CA ARG A 127 13.75 -5.77 -0.52
C ARG A 127 12.86 -6.88 -1.05
N GLU A 128 12.78 -7.97 -0.29
CA GLU A 128 12.09 -9.19 -0.68
C GLU A 128 11.49 -9.89 0.55
N ILE A 129 10.37 -10.59 0.35
CA ILE A 129 9.73 -11.44 1.34
C ILE A 129 9.56 -12.83 0.76
N ARG A 130 10.00 -13.84 1.50
CA ARG A 130 9.81 -15.25 1.18
C ARG A 130 8.79 -15.84 2.11
N LEU A 131 7.87 -16.62 1.56
CA LEU A 131 6.85 -17.33 2.31
C LEU A 131 6.71 -18.74 1.74
N THR A 132 6.51 -19.70 2.63
CA THR A 132 6.23 -21.09 2.25
C THR A 132 4.86 -21.48 2.81
N THR A 133 4.01 -22.08 1.98
CA THR A 133 2.65 -22.52 2.37
C THR A 133 2.39 -23.94 1.88
N ARG A 134 1.51 -24.69 2.56
CA ARG A 134 1.25 -26.10 2.25
C ARG A 134 -0.09 -26.29 1.54
N SER A 135 -0.22 -27.41 0.84
CA SER A 135 -1.45 -27.83 0.18
C SER A 135 -2.63 -28.10 1.13
N THR A 136 -2.44 -28.03 2.45
CA THR A 136 -3.55 -28.06 3.43
C THR A 136 -4.14 -26.68 3.70
N ASP A 137 -3.44 -25.59 3.37
CA ASP A 137 -3.91 -24.21 3.48
C ASP A 137 -4.80 -23.80 2.27
N HIS A 138 -5.24 -24.76 1.45
CA HIS A 138 -5.50 -24.63 0.00
C HIS A 138 -6.65 -23.69 -0.47
N GLU A 139 -6.49 -23.26 -1.72
CA GLU A 139 -7.19 -22.33 -2.61
C GLU A 139 -7.39 -20.88 -2.13
N ARG A 140 -7.80 -20.68 -0.87
CA ARG A 140 -8.07 -19.32 -0.35
C ARG A 140 -6.78 -18.55 -0.03
N ALA A 141 -5.78 -19.20 0.57
CA ALA A 141 -4.53 -18.56 0.97
C ALA A 141 -3.69 -18.11 -0.23
N LEU A 142 -3.50 -18.98 -1.24
CA LEU A 142 -2.78 -18.65 -2.48
C LEU A 142 -3.41 -17.47 -3.22
N ARG A 143 -4.74 -17.41 -3.28
CA ARG A 143 -5.45 -16.27 -3.87
C ARG A 143 -5.17 -14.99 -3.09
N THR A 144 -5.12 -15.07 -1.77
CA THR A 144 -4.77 -13.94 -0.91
C THR A 144 -3.33 -13.48 -1.11
N TYR A 145 -2.37 -14.40 -1.13
CA TYR A 145 -0.96 -14.07 -1.37
C TYR A 145 -0.77 -13.40 -2.73
N ARG A 146 -1.36 -13.95 -3.81
CA ARG A 146 -1.32 -13.35 -5.15
C ARG A 146 -1.96 -11.96 -5.21
N LYS A 147 -3.07 -11.73 -4.48
CA LYS A 147 -3.69 -10.40 -4.38
C LYS A 147 -2.76 -9.36 -3.74
N THR A 148 -1.92 -9.80 -2.81
CA THR A 148 -0.89 -8.94 -2.19
C THR A 148 0.35 -8.78 -3.06
N GLY A 149 0.44 -9.49 -4.19
CA GLY A 149 1.54 -9.41 -5.15
C GLY A 149 2.56 -10.55 -5.06
N PHE A 150 2.32 -11.59 -4.25
CA PHE A 150 3.24 -12.74 -4.19
C PHE A 150 3.19 -13.55 -5.48
N GLU A 151 4.36 -13.87 -6.00
CA GLU A 151 4.57 -14.76 -7.14
C GLU A 151 5.00 -16.15 -6.66
N LEU A 152 4.67 -17.18 -7.45
CA LEU A 152 5.06 -18.56 -7.16
C LEU A 152 6.44 -18.85 -7.74
N GLU A 153 7.41 -19.18 -6.90
CA GLU A 153 8.77 -19.54 -7.32
C GLU A 153 8.93 -21.05 -7.56
N GLY A 154 8.22 -21.88 -6.79
CA GLY A 154 8.40 -23.32 -6.85
C GLY A 154 7.32 -24.12 -6.15
N VAL A 155 7.19 -25.38 -6.53
CA VAL A 155 6.31 -26.36 -5.90
C VAL A 155 7.13 -27.60 -5.59
N ASP A 156 7.37 -27.85 -4.32
CA ASP A 156 8.07 -29.03 -3.84
C ASP A 156 7.06 -30.07 -3.36
N VAL A 157 7.41 -31.35 -3.52
CA VAL A 157 6.71 -32.45 -2.86
C VAL A 157 7.47 -32.73 -1.58
N GLU A 158 6.85 -32.44 -0.42
CA GLU A 158 7.50 -32.69 0.86
C GLU A 158 7.72 -34.19 1.04
N ASN A 159 8.98 -34.61 0.94
CA ASN A 159 9.48 -35.86 1.51
C ASN A 159 10.11 -35.49 2.86
N ASN A 160 9.53 -35.99 3.95
CA ASN A 160 9.94 -35.71 5.33
C ASN A 160 11.47 -35.81 5.52
N GLY A 161 12.12 -34.67 5.77
CA GLY A 161 13.55 -34.59 6.06
C GLY A 161 13.92 -33.26 6.71
N THR A 162 14.10 -33.28 8.02
CA THR A 162 14.52 -32.17 8.89
C THR A 162 15.91 -31.64 8.54
N GLY A 163 16.07 -30.32 8.38
CA GLY A 163 17.37 -29.67 8.16
C GLY A 163 17.47 -28.33 8.89
N ASN A 164 18.10 -28.35 10.05
CA ASN A 164 18.38 -27.22 10.93
C ASN A 164 19.71 -26.57 10.51
N CYS A 165 19.80 -25.25 10.37
CA CYS A 165 21.08 -24.54 10.18
C CYS A 165 21.14 -23.31 11.08
N ARG A 166 22.14 -23.33 11.97
CA ARG A 166 22.48 -22.36 13.01
C ARG A 166 23.61 -21.40 12.57
N ASN A 167 23.61 -20.24 13.23
CA ASN A 167 24.74 -19.39 13.66
C ASN A 167 25.30 -18.28 12.74
N GLY A 168 25.50 -17.11 13.38
CA GLY A 168 26.45 -16.07 12.99
C GLY A 168 26.08 -14.70 13.56
N GLY A 169 26.48 -14.41 14.81
CA GLY A 169 26.21 -13.13 15.47
C GLY A 169 27.20 -12.01 15.11
N ASP A 170 26.77 -10.76 15.31
CA ASP A 170 27.63 -9.71 15.85
C ASP A 170 26.81 -8.57 16.48
N SER A 171 27.31 -8.05 17.59
CA SER A 171 26.62 -7.18 18.54
C SER A 171 26.58 -5.71 18.13
N LEU A 172 25.39 -5.09 18.11
CA LEU A 172 25.22 -3.63 18.14
C LEU A 172 24.13 -3.24 19.16
N ARG A 173 24.56 -2.61 20.25
CA ARG A 173 23.70 -2.04 21.30
C ARG A 173 22.93 -0.84 20.75
N LEU A 174 21.61 -0.78 20.99
CA LEU A 174 20.80 0.43 20.78
C LEU A 174 19.78 0.65 21.92
N ASP A 175 20.03 1.76 22.62
CA ASP A 175 19.22 2.66 23.46
C ASP A 175 17.72 2.33 23.69
N GLN A 176 17.30 2.27 24.96
CA GLN A 176 16.04 1.65 25.43
C GLN A 176 14.81 2.58 25.54
N ASP A 177 14.86 3.87 25.19
CA ASP A 177 13.83 4.83 25.66
C ASP A 177 12.88 5.45 24.61
N ARG A 178 12.56 4.79 23.48
CA ARG A 178 11.56 5.32 22.51
C ARG A 178 10.66 4.27 21.88
N SER A 179 9.34 4.48 21.99
CA SER A 179 8.36 3.83 21.11
C SER A 179 8.44 4.45 19.72
N ARG A 180 8.90 3.69 18.71
CA ARG A 180 9.09 4.15 17.33
C ARG A 180 8.19 3.35 16.38
N MET A 181 7.29 4.04 15.68
CA MET A 181 6.45 3.46 14.63
C MET A 181 7.11 3.73 13.27
N HIS A 182 7.49 2.65 12.57
CA HIS A 182 8.02 2.72 11.21
C HIS A 182 6.88 2.43 10.22
N LEU A 183 6.58 3.39 9.36
CA LEU A 183 5.61 3.24 8.28
C LEU A 183 6.38 3.30 6.96
N ALA A 184 6.40 2.21 6.20
CA ALA A 184 6.85 2.24 4.81
C ALA A 184 5.65 2.57 3.92
N CYS A 185 5.77 3.62 3.11
CA CYS A 185 4.79 4.00 2.11
C CYS A 185 5.46 3.89 0.73
N ASN A 186 5.10 2.85 -0.03
CA ASN A 186 5.59 2.66 -1.39
C ASN A 186 4.51 3.13 -2.36
N SER A 187 4.66 4.35 -2.85
CA SER A 187 3.80 4.92 -3.90
C SER A 187 4.38 4.59 -5.28
N ARG A 188 3.55 4.04 -6.17
CA ARG A 188 3.86 3.86 -7.60
C ARG A 188 2.86 4.61 -8.45
N TYR A 189 3.33 5.08 -9.59
CA TYR A 189 2.50 5.70 -10.61
C TYR A 189 3.06 5.35 -11.99
N ASP A 190 2.18 5.32 -12.97
CA ASP A 190 2.55 5.06 -14.37
C ASP A 190 2.67 6.37 -15.14
N ILE A 191 3.63 6.42 -16.06
CA ILE A 191 3.73 7.47 -17.08
C ILE A 191 3.39 6.83 -18.42
N ARG A 192 2.26 7.24 -19.00
CA ARG A 192 1.83 6.77 -20.32
C ARG A 192 1.94 7.90 -21.34
N PHE A 193 2.61 7.62 -22.45
CA PHE A 193 2.67 8.53 -23.60
C PHE A 193 1.46 8.28 -24.49
N ALA A 194 0.64 9.30 -24.68
CA ALA A 194 -0.59 9.22 -25.48
C ALA A 194 -0.61 10.35 -26.52
N ARG A 195 -0.97 10.02 -27.76
CA ARG A 195 -1.08 11.00 -28.85
C ARG A 195 -2.46 11.65 -28.94
N ASP A 196 -3.53 10.87 -28.73
CA ASP A 196 -4.91 11.38 -28.77
C ASP A 196 -5.77 10.79 -27.64
N LEU A 197 -5.67 11.40 -26.45
CA LEU A 197 -6.41 11.00 -25.25
C LEU A 197 -7.93 11.12 -25.37
N ALA A 198 -8.43 11.91 -26.33
CA ALA A 198 -9.87 12.06 -26.58
C ALA A 198 -10.35 11.20 -27.75
N GLY A 199 -9.47 10.37 -28.33
CA GLY A 199 -9.74 9.49 -29.46
C GLY A 199 -9.23 8.08 -29.17
N GLU A 200 -8.22 7.65 -29.93
CA GLU A 200 -7.69 6.27 -29.91
C GLU A 200 -7.20 5.82 -28.52
N GLU A 201 -6.66 6.75 -27.71
CA GLU A 201 -6.09 6.44 -26.39
C GLU A 201 -7.10 6.64 -25.24
N LEU A 202 -8.36 6.98 -25.55
CA LEU A 202 -9.41 7.12 -24.54
C LEU A 202 -9.59 5.84 -23.69
N PRO A 203 -9.54 4.60 -24.24
CA PRO A 203 -9.67 3.39 -23.43
C PRO A 203 -8.64 3.27 -22.31
N ALA A 204 -7.39 3.71 -22.53
CA ALA A 204 -6.35 3.70 -21.50
C ALA A 204 -6.66 4.68 -20.36
N LEU A 205 -7.23 5.85 -20.68
CA LEU A 205 -7.69 6.79 -19.65
C LEU A 205 -8.90 6.26 -18.88
N LEU A 206 -9.83 5.59 -19.56
CA LEU A 206 -10.99 4.95 -18.93
C LEU A 206 -10.57 3.82 -17.98
N GLU A 207 -9.58 3.02 -18.36
CA GLU A 207 -8.96 2.01 -17.50
C GLU A 207 -8.38 2.64 -16.23
N ALA A 208 -7.62 3.74 -16.35
CA ALA A 208 -7.05 4.44 -15.20
C ALA A 208 -8.11 5.09 -14.29
N ILE A 209 -9.23 5.55 -14.87
CA ILE A 209 -10.39 6.07 -14.12
C ILE A 209 -11.13 4.94 -13.41
N ASP A 210 -11.15 3.72 -13.95
CA ASP A 210 -11.73 2.50 -13.34
C ASP A 210 -13.20 2.69 -12.90
N GLY A 211 -13.99 3.32 -13.78
CA GLY A 211 -15.43 3.57 -13.56
C GLY A 211 -15.75 4.55 -12.43
N GLN A 212 -14.74 5.20 -11.83
CA GLN A 212 -14.93 6.11 -10.70
C GLN A 212 -15.44 7.49 -11.13
N MET A 213 -15.99 8.24 -10.16
CA MET A 213 -16.39 9.63 -10.37
C MET A 213 -15.18 10.52 -10.63
N VAL A 214 -15.28 11.43 -11.60
CA VAL A 214 -14.17 12.30 -11.99
C VAL A 214 -14.47 13.76 -11.69
N LEU A 215 -13.56 14.41 -10.96
CA LEU A 215 -13.45 15.87 -10.94
C LEU A 215 -12.29 16.30 -11.85
N MET A 216 -12.60 16.86 -13.01
CA MET A 216 -11.60 17.44 -13.90
C MET A 216 -11.31 18.89 -13.51
N VAL A 217 -10.05 19.24 -13.35
CA VAL A 217 -9.58 20.61 -13.11
C VAL A 217 -8.73 21.05 -14.29
N THR A 218 -9.00 22.23 -14.83
CA THR A 218 -8.30 22.81 -15.99
C THR A 218 -8.17 24.31 -15.83
N THR A 219 -7.40 24.97 -16.69
CA THR A 219 -7.34 26.44 -16.79
C THR A 219 -8.12 26.96 -18.01
N PRO A 220 -8.49 28.26 -18.07
CA PRO A 220 -9.29 28.81 -19.16
C PRO A 220 -8.72 28.56 -20.56
N THR A 221 -7.41 28.76 -20.76
CA THR A 221 -6.77 28.53 -22.06
C THR A 221 -6.79 27.06 -22.46
N VAL A 222 -6.51 26.16 -21.51
CA VAL A 222 -6.50 24.71 -21.76
C VAL A 222 -7.92 24.18 -21.96
N ASP A 223 -8.90 24.78 -21.31
CA ASP A 223 -10.31 24.47 -21.53
C ASP A 223 -10.73 24.70 -22.97
N LEU A 224 -10.45 25.92 -23.46
CA LEU A 224 -10.77 26.34 -24.82
C LEU A 224 -10.10 25.47 -25.88
N LEU A 225 -8.85 25.08 -25.67
CA LEU A 225 -8.03 24.40 -26.67
C LEU A 225 -8.14 22.86 -26.63
N HIS A 226 -8.31 22.27 -25.44
CA HIS A 226 -8.10 20.83 -25.25
C HIS A 226 -9.18 20.16 -24.40
N SER A 227 -9.46 20.67 -23.20
CA SER A 227 -10.22 19.89 -22.22
C SER A 227 -11.70 19.71 -22.59
N GLN A 228 -12.30 20.63 -23.37
CA GLN A 228 -13.67 20.47 -23.89
C GLN A 228 -13.85 19.26 -24.82
N ARG A 229 -12.82 18.91 -25.60
CA ARG A 229 -12.84 17.71 -26.44
C ARG A 229 -12.78 16.46 -25.57
N LEU A 230 -11.90 16.46 -24.58
CA LEU A 230 -11.73 15.34 -23.63
C LEU A 230 -12.98 15.13 -22.76
N GLU A 231 -13.57 16.20 -22.24
CA GLU A 231 -14.82 16.16 -21.47
C GLU A 231 -15.95 15.49 -22.28
N ARG A 232 -16.15 15.89 -23.54
CA ARG A 232 -17.15 15.28 -24.42
C ARG A 232 -16.89 13.79 -24.63
N ALA A 233 -15.64 13.39 -24.83
CA ALA A 233 -15.26 11.99 -25.01
C ALA A 233 -15.55 11.16 -23.75
N LEU A 234 -15.19 11.66 -22.57
CA LEU A 234 -15.45 11.00 -21.28
C LEU A 234 -16.95 10.89 -20.97
N LEU A 235 -17.72 11.96 -21.21
CA LEU A 235 -19.18 11.94 -21.03
C LEU A 235 -19.85 10.95 -21.99
N ALA A 236 -19.42 10.91 -23.26
CA ALA A 236 -19.92 9.95 -24.24
C ALA A 236 -19.61 8.49 -23.85
N ALA A 237 -18.49 8.27 -23.16
CA ALA A 237 -18.11 6.97 -22.59
C ALA A 237 -18.83 6.64 -21.26
N GLY A 238 -19.74 7.51 -20.78
CA GLY A 238 -20.54 7.28 -19.57
C GLY A 238 -19.84 7.64 -18.26
N VAL A 239 -18.71 8.34 -18.30
CA VAL A 239 -18.01 8.77 -17.07
C VAL A 239 -18.83 9.81 -16.32
N ARG A 240 -19.03 9.59 -15.01
CA ARG A 240 -19.63 10.58 -14.12
C ARG A 240 -18.64 11.70 -13.83
N LEU A 241 -18.69 12.74 -14.64
CA LEU A 241 -17.70 13.82 -14.69
C LEU A 241 -18.29 15.16 -14.22
N ARG A 242 -17.50 15.93 -13.46
CA ARG A 242 -17.66 17.37 -13.28
C ARG A 242 -16.35 18.07 -13.67
N LYS A 243 -16.44 19.16 -14.43
CA LYS A 243 -15.30 20.00 -14.78
C LYS A 243 -15.30 21.30 -13.96
N LEU A 244 -14.14 21.69 -13.48
CA LEU A 244 -13.83 22.99 -12.87
C LEU A 244 -12.80 23.69 -13.75
N VAL A 245 -13.17 24.86 -14.27
CA VAL A 245 -12.24 25.76 -14.96
C VAL A 245 -11.72 26.75 -13.93
N LEU A 246 -10.50 26.48 -13.43
CA LEU A 246 -9.85 27.25 -12.39
C LEU A 246 -8.97 28.34 -13.02
N ALA A 247 -9.30 29.61 -12.76
CA ALA A 247 -8.52 30.75 -13.24
C ALA A 247 -7.24 30.93 -12.40
N ILE A 248 -6.26 30.06 -12.62
CA ILE A 248 -5.00 30.02 -11.87
C ILE A 248 -3.79 30.34 -12.78
N GLY A 249 -2.88 31.16 -12.26
CA GLY A 249 -1.54 31.40 -12.78
C GLY A 249 -0.54 31.45 -11.62
N GLU A 250 0.74 31.64 -11.90
CA GLU A 250 1.76 31.68 -10.83
C GLU A 250 1.47 32.72 -9.73
N PRO A 251 1.00 33.95 -10.03
CA PRO A 251 0.66 34.94 -9.00
C PRO A 251 -0.55 34.56 -8.13
N THR A 252 -1.44 33.70 -8.66
CA THR A 252 -2.65 33.24 -7.97
C THR A 252 -2.54 31.78 -7.55
N LYS A 253 -1.33 31.21 -7.57
CA LYS A 253 -1.05 29.84 -7.12
C LYS A 253 -1.02 29.83 -5.59
N SER A 254 -2.18 29.89 -4.96
CA SER A 254 -2.36 30.06 -3.51
C SER A 254 -3.29 29.02 -2.89
N ILE A 255 -3.40 29.02 -1.56
CA ILE A 255 -4.27 28.08 -0.83
C ILE A 255 -5.75 28.26 -1.19
N GLU A 256 -6.17 29.46 -1.57
CA GLU A 256 -7.54 29.75 -2.01
C GLU A 256 -7.91 28.93 -3.25
N ALA A 257 -6.99 28.79 -4.20
CA ALA A 257 -7.20 27.97 -5.39
C ALA A 257 -7.37 26.48 -5.04
N VAL A 258 -6.62 25.98 -4.06
CA VAL A 258 -6.76 24.60 -3.53
C VAL A 258 -8.11 24.43 -2.85
N VAL A 259 -8.54 25.41 -2.06
CA VAL A 259 -9.84 25.42 -1.39
C VAL A 259 -10.99 25.44 -2.42
N GLU A 260 -10.87 26.18 -3.51
CA GLU A 260 -11.86 26.18 -4.60
C GLU A 260 -12.02 24.79 -5.22
N ILE A 261 -10.91 24.08 -5.48
CA ILE A 261 -10.95 22.69 -5.96
C ILE A 261 -11.64 21.78 -4.93
N CYS A 262 -11.30 21.91 -3.65
CA CYS A 262 -11.92 21.14 -2.56
C CYS A 262 -13.43 21.42 -2.45
N GLN A 263 -13.86 22.67 -2.64
CA GLN A 263 -15.27 23.06 -2.66
C GLN A 263 -16.01 22.46 -3.84
N ALA A 264 -15.40 22.46 -5.04
CA ALA A 264 -15.97 21.79 -6.21
C ALA A 264 -16.12 20.28 -5.98
N ALA A 265 -15.12 19.62 -5.38
CA ALA A 265 -15.18 18.21 -5.01
C ALA A 265 -16.31 17.92 -4.01
N ARG A 266 -16.44 18.75 -2.95
CA ARG A 266 -17.51 18.65 -1.95
C ARG A 266 -18.88 18.84 -2.60
N ALA A 267 -19.05 19.86 -3.43
CA ALA A 267 -20.31 20.16 -4.10
C ALA A 267 -20.71 19.05 -5.09
N PHE A 268 -19.74 18.40 -5.74
CA PHE A 268 -19.97 17.24 -6.59
C PHE A 268 -20.25 15.95 -5.82
N LYS A 269 -20.02 15.96 -4.49
CA LYS A 269 -20.06 14.79 -3.61
C LYS A 269 -19.08 13.70 -4.07
N LEU A 270 -17.86 14.10 -4.44
CA LEU A 270 -16.78 13.18 -4.77
C LEU A 270 -16.52 12.25 -3.55
N ASP A 271 -16.53 10.95 -3.81
CA ASP A 271 -16.30 9.93 -2.77
C ASP A 271 -14.80 9.64 -2.57
N ARG A 272 -14.47 8.66 -1.72
CA ARG A 272 -13.06 8.30 -1.40
C ARG A 272 -12.35 7.57 -2.54
N LEU A 273 -13.08 7.00 -3.50
CA LEU A 273 -12.52 6.29 -4.65
C LEU A 273 -12.49 7.18 -5.91
N GLY A 274 -13.17 8.33 -5.86
CA GLY A 274 -13.18 9.33 -6.91
C GLY A 274 -11.79 9.78 -7.33
N VAL A 275 -11.70 10.23 -8.58
CA VAL A 275 -10.45 10.58 -9.24
C VAL A 275 -10.46 12.07 -9.55
N LEU A 276 -9.39 12.75 -9.15
CA LEU A 276 -9.11 14.10 -9.60
C LEU A 276 -8.29 14.01 -10.89
N VAL A 277 -8.71 14.68 -11.97
CA VAL A 277 -7.98 14.71 -13.24
C VAL A 277 -7.57 16.15 -13.52
N SER A 278 -6.27 16.46 -13.48
CA SER A 278 -5.79 17.80 -13.84
C SER A 278 -5.32 17.85 -15.29
N VAL A 279 -5.89 18.74 -16.08
CA VAL A 279 -5.52 18.98 -17.48
C VAL A 279 -4.91 20.37 -17.58
N GLY A 280 -3.59 20.46 -17.75
CA GLY A 280 -2.92 21.76 -17.81
C GLY A 280 -1.42 21.73 -17.67
N GLY A 281 -0.83 22.91 -17.42
CA GLY A 281 0.59 23.05 -17.06
C GLY A 281 0.85 22.91 -15.56
N GLY A 282 2.12 23.08 -15.16
CA GLY A 282 2.58 22.85 -13.78
C GLY A 282 1.80 23.58 -12.70
N VAL A 283 1.43 24.86 -12.89
CA VAL A 283 0.65 25.63 -11.90
C VAL A 283 -0.67 24.95 -11.56
N CYS A 284 -1.43 24.51 -12.57
CA CYS A 284 -2.71 23.82 -12.37
C CYS A 284 -2.50 22.46 -11.71
N MET A 285 -1.46 21.73 -12.12
CA MET A 285 -1.14 20.40 -11.59
C MET A 285 -0.68 20.44 -10.14
N ASP A 286 0.15 21.41 -9.76
CA ASP A 286 0.62 21.57 -8.39
C ASP A 286 -0.55 21.81 -7.43
N ALA A 287 -1.44 22.75 -7.78
CA ALA A 287 -2.62 23.06 -6.98
C ALA A 287 -3.61 21.88 -6.93
N ALA A 288 -3.79 21.18 -8.05
CA ALA A 288 -4.61 19.98 -8.13
C ALA A 288 -4.07 18.81 -7.30
N ALA A 289 -2.75 18.57 -7.34
CA ALA A 289 -2.10 17.54 -6.53
C ALA A 289 -2.24 17.84 -5.03
N PHE A 290 -2.06 19.11 -4.64
CA PHE A 290 -2.26 19.50 -3.26
C PHE A 290 -3.73 19.35 -2.82
N ALA A 291 -4.69 19.72 -3.68
CA ALA A 291 -6.10 19.46 -3.40
C ALA A 291 -6.40 17.96 -3.26
N ALA A 292 -5.84 17.12 -4.13
CA ALA A 292 -6.06 15.67 -4.11
C ALA A 292 -5.51 15.01 -2.83
N SER A 293 -4.39 15.48 -2.27
CA SER A 293 -3.88 14.97 -0.99
C SER A 293 -4.75 15.41 0.21
N MET A 294 -5.44 16.55 0.11
CA MET A 294 -6.32 17.05 1.17
C MET A 294 -7.73 16.43 1.12
N ILE A 295 -8.31 16.25 -0.07
CA ILE A 295 -9.66 15.70 -0.22
C ILE A 295 -9.68 14.29 0.39
N ARG A 296 -10.52 14.10 1.42
CA ARG A 296 -10.66 12.82 2.14
C ARG A 296 -9.34 12.25 2.69
N ARG A 297 -8.31 13.08 2.91
CA ARG A 297 -6.93 12.70 3.29
C ARG A 297 -6.17 11.93 2.21
N GLY A 298 -6.56 12.11 0.95
CA GLY A 298 -5.94 11.48 -0.21
C GLY A 298 -6.98 10.82 -1.10
N ILE A 299 -7.02 11.26 -2.36
CA ILE A 299 -7.75 10.59 -3.45
C ILE A 299 -6.82 10.37 -4.64
N ARG A 300 -7.23 9.49 -5.56
CA ARG A 300 -6.47 9.21 -6.79
C ARG A 300 -6.38 10.49 -7.64
N HIS A 301 -5.19 10.75 -8.18
CA HIS A 301 -4.93 11.90 -9.06
C HIS A 301 -4.32 11.44 -10.37
N ILE A 302 -4.90 11.86 -11.50
CA ILE A 302 -4.36 11.66 -12.84
C ILE A 302 -3.93 13.02 -13.41
N ARG A 303 -2.72 13.07 -13.95
CA ARG A 303 -2.14 14.29 -14.55
C ARG A 303 -2.10 14.17 -16.06
N ILE A 304 -2.65 15.16 -16.75
CA ILE A 304 -2.63 15.29 -18.22
C ILE A 304 -1.87 16.57 -18.58
N PRO A 305 -0.53 16.50 -18.75
CA PRO A 305 0.29 17.68 -18.92
C PRO A 305 0.20 18.25 -20.34
N THR A 306 -0.14 19.53 -20.43
CA THR A 306 -0.34 20.24 -21.72
C THR A 306 0.77 21.22 -22.07
N THR A 307 1.78 21.37 -21.20
CA THR A 307 2.98 22.17 -21.47
C THR A 307 4.21 21.27 -21.44
N LEU A 308 5.28 21.66 -22.15
CA LEU A 308 6.53 20.91 -22.16
C LEU A 308 7.09 20.73 -20.74
N ILE A 309 7.09 21.79 -19.92
CA ILE A 309 7.50 21.73 -18.51
C ILE A 309 6.61 20.79 -17.70
N GLY A 310 5.30 20.76 -17.97
CA GLY A 310 4.41 19.78 -17.37
C GLY A 310 4.79 18.35 -17.76
N GLN A 311 5.20 18.11 -19.00
CA GLN A 311 5.51 16.76 -19.49
C GLN A 311 6.84 16.21 -18.97
N VAL A 312 7.81 17.07 -18.66
CA VAL A 312 9.17 16.64 -18.28
C VAL A 312 9.55 16.88 -16.82
N ASP A 313 8.73 17.64 -16.07
CA ASP A 313 9.01 17.98 -14.67
C ASP A 313 7.74 17.87 -13.81
N ALA A 314 6.84 18.85 -13.89
CA ALA A 314 5.71 18.96 -12.94
C ALA A 314 4.68 17.82 -13.05
N GLY A 315 4.53 17.20 -14.22
CA GLY A 315 3.65 16.05 -14.43
C GLY A 315 4.31 14.71 -14.11
N VAL A 316 5.63 14.69 -13.94
CA VAL A 316 6.43 13.49 -13.60
C VAL A 316 6.66 13.43 -12.09
N GLY A 317 7.13 14.52 -11.47
CA GLY A 317 7.39 14.55 -10.04
C GLY A 317 6.10 14.44 -9.23
N LEU A 318 6.14 13.86 -8.02
CA LEU A 318 4.95 13.72 -7.17
C LEU A 318 4.53 15.02 -6.46
N LYS A 319 5.45 15.99 -6.37
CA LYS A 319 5.26 17.25 -5.64
C LYS A 319 4.00 17.98 -6.11
N GLY A 320 3.22 18.46 -5.15
CA GLY A 320 2.14 19.41 -5.34
C GLY A 320 2.27 20.54 -4.34
N GLY A 321 1.80 21.73 -4.68
CA GLY A 321 1.89 22.86 -3.75
C GLY A 321 1.51 24.22 -4.30
N VAL A 322 1.49 25.18 -3.40
CA VAL A 322 1.10 26.56 -3.67
C VAL A 322 2.02 27.51 -2.93
N ASN A 323 2.07 28.74 -3.40
CA ASN A 323 2.84 29.82 -2.80
C ASN A 323 2.14 30.28 -1.51
N LEU A 324 2.93 30.71 -0.53
CA LEU A 324 2.46 31.39 0.67
C LEU A 324 3.16 32.75 0.72
N ASP A 325 2.41 33.83 0.53
CA ASP A 325 2.95 35.18 0.37
C ASP A 325 4.05 35.23 -0.71
N ASP A 326 5.28 35.60 -0.36
CA ASP A 326 6.45 35.64 -1.24
C ASP A 326 7.21 34.29 -1.32
N ALA A 327 6.82 33.30 -0.50
CA ALA A 327 7.46 31.99 -0.47
C ALA A 327 6.88 31.04 -1.53
N LYS A 328 7.71 30.70 -2.53
CA LYS A 328 7.32 29.82 -3.63
C LYS A 328 7.14 28.37 -3.18
N SER A 329 5.98 27.78 -3.50
CA SER A 329 5.65 26.35 -3.27
C SER A 329 5.90 25.92 -1.82
N PHE A 330 5.63 26.80 -0.87
CA PHE A 330 5.89 26.62 0.56
C PHE A 330 4.88 25.66 1.21
N LEU A 331 3.60 25.72 0.80
CA LEU A 331 2.57 24.79 1.24
C LEU A 331 2.40 23.70 0.18
N GLY A 332 2.40 22.43 0.58
CA GLY A 332 2.28 21.36 -0.40
C GLY A 332 2.24 19.95 0.16
N CYS A 333 2.38 18.99 -0.75
CA CYS A 333 2.40 17.56 -0.49
C CYS A 333 3.38 16.83 -1.42
N PHE A 334 3.65 15.58 -1.06
CA PHE A 334 4.27 14.58 -1.92
C PHE A 334 3.24 13.51 -2.26
#